data_AF-A0AAD4NU02-F1
#
_entry.id   AF-A0AAD4NU02-F1
#
_cell.length_a   1.000
_cell.length_b   1.000
_cell.length_c   1.000
_cell.angle_alpha   90.00
_cell.angle_beta   90.00
_cell.angle_gamma   90.00
#
_symmetry.space_group_name_H-M   'P 1'
#
loop_
_entity.id
_entity.type
_entity.pdbx_description
1 polymer ?
#
loop_
_entity_poly.entity_id
_entity_poly.type
_entity_poly.pdbx_seq_one_letter_code
_entity_poly.pdbx_strand_id
1 'polypeptide(L)'
;MATLQQPISTEKYQLKQEVKRSASSELLKIEDLHIYQIACAAYKLGLERGWSKEKLLESVEEWKVFESGGCGSHFFDISDSHVTPLAVKAGPPYPKKFKYQGNVKRLFPKLKWDNIKKNLEYYSTFHTRFSETKSGAEAAQWLLGQVQDVVLKSGKKGVTAEAFPHARWPQNSVVARVQGRSNRTVVVGAHLDSINGADRINGRAPGVDDDGSGSLLILEALRVLLNDKDFGPSKLQNSIEFHWYAAEEGGLRGSQDIFTQYAAAGRDVWAMLQQDMVGYTKATLDAGKPESFGLITDFTDPALNEYITRVIKEYTDITYINSTCGYACSDHGSATRSGFPASFVFESAFEYRNPYIHTANDTMEHMDPDHVIQHGQLVLGYIYELGFSKHDL
;
A
#
# COMPACT_ATOMS: atom_id res chain seq x y z
N MET A 1 64.50 23.81 30.88
CA MET A 1 65.18 22.48 30.78
C MET A 1 64.26 21.49 31.47
N ALA A 2 63.49 20.72 30.70
CA ALA A 2 63.81 19.35 30.26
C ALA A 2 63.18 18.31 31.22
N THR A 3 62.00 17.79 30.88
CA THR A 3 61.70 16.45 30.30
C THR A 3 61.86 15.28 31.26
N LEU A 4 60.80 14.46 31.38
CA LEU A 4 60.78 13.02 31.73
C LEU A 4 59.39 12.49 31.24
N GLN A 5 59.27 11.83 30.07
CA GLN A 5 59.38 10.38 29.79
C GLN A 5 58.50 9.49 30.71
N GLN A 6 57.35 9.01 30.22
CA GLN A 6 57.07 7.70 29.56
C GLN A 6 56.58 6.62 30.57
N PRO A 7 56.12 5.42 30.18
CA PRO A 7 55.23 4.94 29.08
C PRO A 7 54.15 3.97 29.65
N ILE A 8 53.24 3.37 28.85
CA ILE A 8 52.92 1.91 28.86
C ILE A 8 52.29 1.54 27.51
N SER A 9 52.88 0.53 26.85
CA SER A 9 52.34 -0.19 25.70
C SER A 9 51.87 -1.59 26.10
N THR A 10 51.13 -2.22 25.19
CA THR A 10 50.95 -3.66 24.89
C THR A 10 49.63 -4.35 25.23
N GLU A 11 48.97 -4.78 24.14
CA GLU A 11 48.27 -6.06 23.92
C GLU A 11 46.99 -6.34 24.74
N LYS A 12 45.91 -6.93 24.22
CA LYS A 12 45.62 -7.74 23.03
C LYS A 12 44.09 -7.84 22.97
N TYR A 13 43.48 -7.86 21.78
CA TYR A 13 42.49 -8.86 21.35
C TYR A 13 41.93 -8.43 19.99
N GLN A 14 42.51 -8.97 18.92
CA GLN A 14 41.73 -9.24 17.73
C GLN A 14 40.83 -10.44 18.02
N LEU A 15 39.54 -10.33 17.74
CA LEU A 15 38.78 -11.41 17.10
C LEU A 15 37.48 -10.87 16.50
N LYS A 16 37.39 -11.07 15.19
CA LYS A 16 36.24 -10.97 14.31
C LYS A 16 34.92 -11.39 14.99
N GLN A 17 33.93 -10.51 14.91
CA GLN A 17 32.63 -10.89 14.37
C GLN A 17 32.19 -9.79 13.41
N GLU A 18 32.20 -10.11 12.11
CA GLU A 18 31.29 -9.49 11.17
C GLU A 18 29.87 -9.73 11.70
N VAL A 19 29.30 -8.73 12.37
CA VAL A 19 27.87 -8.71 12.58
C VAL A 19 27.26 -8.49 11.21
N LYS A 20 26.77 -9.59 10.60
CA LYS A 20 25.86 -9.52 9.45
C LYS A 20 24.77 -8.53 9.81
N ARG A 21 24.78 -7.36 9.15
CA ARG A 21 23.68 -6.42 9.17
C ARG A 21 22.45 -7.17 8.67
N SER A 22 21.56 -7.59 9.57
CA SER A 22 20.21 -8.00 9.18
C SER A 22 19.47 -6.75 8.75
N ALA A 23 18.69 -6.85 7.67
CA ALA A 23 17.94 -5.77 7.04
C ALA A 23 16.78 -5.21 7.89
N SER A 24 16.93 -5.15 9.22
CA SER A 24 15.87 -4.84 10.19
C SER A 24 16.11 -3.53 10.96
N SER A 25 17.10 -2.70 10.59
CA SER A 25 17.44 -1.48 11.34
C SER A 25 17.32 -0.17 10.56
N GLU A 26 16.70 -0.16 9.39
CA GLU A 26 16.46 1.07 8.60
C GLU A 26 14.96 1.35 8.41
N LEU A 27 14.15 1.10 9.44
CA LEU A 27 12.93 1.90 9.59
C LEU A 27 13.40 3.31 9.90
N LEU A 28 13.31 4.22 8.93
CA LEU A 28 13.49 5.65 9.16
C LEU A 28 12.57 6.03 10.33
N LYS A 29 13.21 6.21 11.49
CA LYS A 29 12.57 6.57 12.75
C LYS A 29 12.03 7.97 12.60
N ILE A 30 10.74 8.06 12.37
CA ILE A 30 9.97 9.23 12.79
C ILE A 30 9.49 8.85 14.18
N GLU A 31 10.43 8.90 15.13
CA GLU A 31 10.23 8.43 16.50
C GLU A 31 9.35 9.37 17.33
N ASP A 32 8.76 10.41 16.74
CA ASP A 32 7.77 11.21 17.44
C ASP A 32 6.90 12.01 16.45
N LEU A 33 5.60 11.67 16.35
CA LEU A 33 4.61 12.53 15.69
C LEU A 33 4.67 13.96 16.24
N HIS A 34 5.10 14.17 17.49
CA HIS A 34 5.31 15.51 18.05
C HIS A 34 6.48 16.26 17.39
N ILE A 35 7.62 15.61 17.18
CA ILE A 35 8.77 16.22 16.49
C ILE A 35 8.41 16.52 15.03
N TYR A 36 7.68 15.62 14.38
CA TYR A 36 7.16 15.84 13.04
C TYR A 36 6.18 17.03 13.00
N GLN A 37 5.21 17.09 13.91
CA GLN A 37 4.27 18.20 14.02
C GLN A 37 4.95 19.54 14.33
N ILE A 38 6.00 19.54 15.17
CA ILE A 38 6.81 20.73 15.47
C ILE A 38 7.56 21.18 14.21
N ALA A 39 8.22 20.27 13.50
CA ALA A 39 8.93 20.58 12.26
C ALA A 39 7.95 21.14 11.20
N CYS A 40 6.74 20.58 11.14
CA CYS A 40 5.69 21.02 10.25
C CYS A 40 5.12 22.40 10.59
N ALA A 41 4.93 22.68 11.87
CA ALA A 41 4.53 24.00 12.34
C ALA A 41 5.64 25.04 12.05
N ALA A 42 6.91 24.67 12.28
CA ALA A 42 8.06 25.54 12.00
C ALA A 42 8.19 25.85 10.50
N TYR A 43 8.00 24.85 9.64
CA TYR A 43 8.01 25.01 8.19
C TYR A 43 6.89 25.94 7.68
N LYS A 44 5.64 25.70 8.12
CA LYS A 44 4.49 26.56 7.77
C LYS A 44 4.72 28.01 8.21
N LEU A 45 5.21 28.20 9.44
CA LEU A 45 5.54 29.52 9.96
C LEU A 45 6.68 30.19 9.16
N GLY A 46 7.65 29.42 8.69
CA GLY A 46 8.74 29.92 7.84
C GLY A 46 8.24 30.42 6.48
N LEU A 47 7.31 29.68 5.85
CA LEU A 47 6.66 30.11 4.60
C LEU A 47 5.87 31.41 4.78
N GLU A 48 5.06 31.50 5.85
CA GLU A 48 4.31 32.72 6.19
C GLU A 48 5.22 33.93 6.43
N ARG A 49 6.45 33.68 6.89
CA ARG A 49 7.47 34.70 7.16
C ARG A 49 8.40 34.97 5.97
N GLY A 50 8.15 34.37 4.81
CA GLY A 50 8.94 34.58 3.59
C GLY A 50 10.39 34.11 3.72
N TRP A 51 10.65 33.05 4.49
CA TRP A 51 11.99 32.50 4.63
C TRP A 51 12.50 31.95 3.29
N SER A 52 13.81 32.11 3.04
CA SER A 52 14.44 31.49 1.87
C SER A 52 14.44 29.97 2.01
N LYS A 53 14.57 29.27 0.87
CA LYS A 53 14.67 27.80 0.85
C LYS A 53 15.81 27.32 1.75
N GLU A 54 16.96 27.99 1.71
CA GLU A 54 18.13 27.67 2.52
C GLU A 54 17.83 27.83 4.02
N LYS A 55 17.10 28.88 4.41
CA LYS A 55 16.72 29.14 5.80
C LYS A 55 15.66 28.18 6.33
N LEU A 56 14.73 27.75 5.48
CA LEU A 56 13.77 26.69 5.79
C LEU A 56 14.51 25.36 6.03
N LEU A 57 15.50 25.05 5.20
CA LEU A 57 16.35 23.86 5.33
C LEU A 57 17.26 23.92 6.57
N GLU A 58 17.84 25.08 6.90
CA GLU A 58 18.67 25.29 8.10
C GLU A 58 17.88 25.18 9.41
N SER A 59 16.60 25.59 9.41
CA SER A 59 15.76 25.50 10.62
C SER A 59 15.38 24.06 11.02
N VAL A 60 15.69 23.08 10.16
CA VAL A 60 15.30 21.68 10.31
C VAL A 60 16.45 20.77 9.83
N GLU A 61 17.58 20.78 10.55
CA GLU A 61 18.87 20.21 10.13
C GLU A 61 18.91 18.68 9.89
N GLU A 62 17.84 17.91 10.13
CA GLU A 62 17.87 16.45 10.03
C GLU A 62 16.97 15.81 8.94
N TRP A 63 16.29 16.57 8.08
CA TRP A 63 15.29 15.97 7.19
C TRP A 63 15.53 16.23 5.70
N LYS A 64 16.16 15.26 5.02
CA LYS A 64 16.18 15.09 3.54
C LYS A 64 14.81 14.73 2.92
N VAL A 65 13.72 14.79 3.70
CA VAL A 65 12.38 14.30 3.32
C VAL A 65 11.53 15.36 2.61
N PHE A 66 11.91 16.64 2.67
CA PHE A 66 11.10 17.75 2.15
C PHE A 66 11.20 18.00 0.64
N GLU A 67 11.97 17.21 -0.12
CA GLU A 67 12.03 17.36 -1.57
C GLU A 67 10.84 16.74 -2.31
N SER A 68 10.00 15.91 -1.66
CA SER A 68 8.97 15.12 -2.35
C SER A 68 7.52 15.24 -1.86
N GLY A 69 7.25 15.93 -0.76
CA GLY A 69 5.88 16.06 -0.24
C GLY A 69 5.90 16.64 1.17
N GLY A 70 5.02 17.62 1.40
CA GLY A 70 4.98 18.37 2.65
C GLY A 70 4.55 17.53 3.86
N CYS A 71 4.14 18.26 4.90
CA CYS A 71 3.68 17.71 6.16
C CYS A 71 2.40 16.86 6.04
N GLY A 72 2.57 15.58 5.74
CA GLY A 72 1.54 14.56 5.78
C GLY A 72 1.89 13.30 4.99
N SER A 73 2.84 13.34 4.06
CA SER A 73 2.88 12.35 2.97
C SER A 73 3.92 11.23 3.06
N HIS A 74 4.87 11.30 4.01
CA HIS A 74 6.04 10.42 4.00
C HIS A 74 6.43 9.96 5.42
N PHE A 75 5.52 9.31 6.15
CA PHE A 75 5.88 8.75 7.46
C PHE A 75 5.07 7.53 7.86
N PHE A 76 5.70 6.67 8.67
CA PHE A 76 5.07 5.52 9.31
C PHE A 76 4.79 5.89 10.78
N ASP A 77 3.52 6.09 11.17
CA ASP A 77 3.19 6.56 12.53
C ASP A 77 3.34 5.41 13.54
N ILE A 78 4.36 5.48 14.39
CA ILE A 78 4.59 4.52 15.48
C ILE A 78 4.28 5.10 16.87
N SER A 79 3.74 6.32 16.96
CA SER A 79 3.62 7.07 18.22
C SER A 79 2.82 6.30 19.28
N ASP A 80 1.79 5.58 18.83
CA ASP A 80 0.94 4.73 19.66
C ASP A 80 1.18 3.22 19.43
N SER A 81 2.19 2.87 18.62
CA SER A 81 2.53 1.48 18.25
C SER A 81 3.85 1.07 18.92
N HIS A 82 3.76 0.58 20.15
CA HIS A 82 4.90 -0.02 20.87
C HIS A 82 5.25 -1.44 20.39
N VAL A 83 4.69 -1.88 19.26
CA VAL A 83 4.88 -3.23 18.74
C VAL A 83 6.21 -3.29 17.99
N THR A 84 7.12 -4.12 18.49
CA THR A 84 8.40 -4.39 17.85
C THR A 84 8.17 -4.98 16.46
N PRO A 85 8.86 -4.47 15.41
CA PRO A 85 8.84 -5.08 14.09
C PRO A 85 9.16 -6.58 14.15
N LEU A 86 8.35 -7.38 13.47
CA LEU A 86 8.55 -8.81 13.37
C LEU A 86 9.33 -9.13 12.08
N ALA A 87 10.25 -10.08 12.15
CA ALA A 87 10.86 -10.61 10.94
C ALA A 87 9.78 -11.26 10.07
N VAL A 88 9.81 -10.98 8.76
CA VAL A 88 8.93 -11.65 7.79
C VAL A 88 9.15 -13.15 7.88
N LYS A 89 8.07 -13.87 8.21
CA LYS A 89 8.11 -15.33 8.29
C LYS A 89 8.15 -15.88 6.87
N ALA A 90 9.18 -16.66 6.57
CA ALA A 90 9.24 -17.40 5.31
C ALA A 90 8.04 -18.35 5.24
N GLY A 91 7.08 -18.02 4.38
CA GLY A 91 5.94 -18.88 4.07
C GLY A 91 6.32 -20.02 3.11
N PRO A 92 5.39 -20.92 2.80
CA PRO A 92 5.55 -21.87 1.70
C PRO A 92 5.89 -21.15 0.39
N PRO A 93 6.66 -21.79 -0.50
CA PRO A 93 7.06 -21.16 -1.76
C PRO A 93 5.83 -20.84 -2.63
N TYR A 94 5.91 -19.78 -3.43
CA TYR A 94 4.88 -19.46 -4.41
C TYR A 94 4.95 -20.38 -5.65
N PRO A 95 3.83 -20.61 -6.34
CA PRO A 95 3.82 -21.43 -7.55
C PRO A 95 4.80 -20.95 -8.61
N LYS A 96 5.62 -21.88 -9.11
CA LYS A 96 6.57 -21.63 -10.22
C LYS A 96 5.90 -21.69 -11.59
N LYS A 97 4.73 -22.33 -11.68
CA LYS A 97 3.94 -22.49 -12.91
C LYS A 97 2.48 -22.19 -12.60
N PHE A 98 1.86 -21.41 -13.48
CA PHE A 98 0.43 -21.10 -13.45
C PHE A 98 -0.38 -22.27 -14.00
N LYS A 99 -1.54 -22.53 -13.38
CA LYS A 99 -2.44 -23.65 -13.74
C LYS A 99 -3.81 -23.16 -14.20
N TYR A 100 -4.12 -21.88 -14.03
CA TYR A 100 -5.45 -21.32 -14.20
C TYR A 100 -5.49 -20.22 -15.26
N GLN A 101 -4.53 -20.21 -16.20
CA GLN A 101 -4.41 -19.17 -17.22
C GLN A 101 -5.71 -18.95 -18.00
N GLY A 102 -6.32 -20.04 -18.50
CA GLY A 102 -7.58 -19.97 -19.22
C GLY A 102 -8.75 -19.50 -18.35
N ASN A 103 -8.70 -19.78 -17.04
CA ASN A 103 -9.71 -19.31 -16.09
C ASN A 103 -9.58 -17.82 -15.77
N VAL A 104 -8.37 -17.30 -15.72
CA VAL A 104 -8.10 -15.89 -15.46
C VAL A 104 -8.39 -15.07 -16.72
N LYS A 105 -7.83 -15.44 -17.88
CA LYS A 105 -7.93 -14.64 -19.11
C LYS A 105 -9.37 -14.48 -19.61
N ARG A 106 -10.27 -15.45 -19.35
CA ARG A 106 -11.72 -15.31 -19.66
C ARG A 106 -12.43 -14.22 -18.84
N LEU A 107 -11.82 -13.77 -17.74
CA LEU A 107 -12.39 -12.74 -16.87
C LEU A 107 -11.99 -11.34 -17.32
N PHE A 108 -10.94 -11.18 -18.13
CA PHE A 108 -10.45 -9.86 -18.56
C PHE A 108 -11.53 -9.01 -19.24
N PRO A 109 -12.35 -9.55 -20.18
CA PRO A 109 -13.40 -8.74 -20.79
C PRO A 109 -14.50 -8.30 -19.81
N LYS A 110 -14.54 -8.87 -18.60
CA LYS A 110 -15.51 -8.54 -17.54
C LYS A 110 -15.01 -7.42 -16.62
N LEU A 111 -13.71 -7.11 -16.60
CA LEU A 111 -13.19 -5.89 -15.96
C LEU A 111 -13.62 -4.71 -16.81
N LYS A 112 -14.39 -3.78 -16.22
CA LYS A 112 -14.91 -2.62 -16.95
C LYS A 112 -14.51 -1.34 -16.28
N TRP A 113 -13.74 -0.53 -17.00
CA TRP A 113 -13.42 0.83 -16.60
C TRP A 113 -14.68 1.64 -16.28
N ASP A 114 -15.75 1.51 -17.06
CA ASP A 114 -17.01 2.23 -16.80
C ASP A 114 -17.59 2.00 -15.40
N ASN A 115 -17.41 0.79 -14.84
CA ASN A 115 -17.83 0.51 -13.46
C ASN A 115 -16.94 1.22 -12.44
N ILE A 116 -15.62 1.16 -12.66
CA ILE A 116 -14.61 1.82 -11.82
C ILE A 116 -14.83 3.32 -11.86
N LYS A 117 -14.84 3.91 -13.05
CA LYS A 117 -15.07 5.33 -13.33
C LYS A 117 -16.35 5.84 -12.67
N LYS A 118 -17.48 5.16 -12.83
CA LYS A 118 -18.75 5.58 -12.21
C LYS A 118 -18.62 5.69 -10.68
N ASN A 119 -18.01 4.70 -10.05
CA ASN A 119 -17.81 4.72 -8.61
C ASN A 119 -16.79 5.80 -8.21
N LEU A 120 -15.72 5.95 -8.97
CA LEU A 120 -14.64 6.91 -8.72
C LEU A 120 -15.11 8.35 -8.86
N GLU A 121 -15.94 8.66 -9.87
CA GLU A 121 -16.60 9.95 -10.03
C GLU A 121 -17.44 10.29 -8.79
N TYR A 122 -18.25 9.36 -8.29
CA TYR A 122 -18.98 9.58 -7.04
C TYR A 122 -18.04 9.72 -5.84
N TYR A 123 -17.02 8.86 -5.74
CA TYR A 123 -16.08 8.83 -4.62
C TYR A 123 -15.25 10.11 -4.50
N SER A 124 -14.95 10.74 -5.63
CA SER A 124 -14.25 12.03 -5.69
C SER A 124 -15.13 13.23 -5.31
N THR A 125 -16.46 13.05 -5.14
CA THR A 125 -17.37 14.12 -4.70
C THR A 125 -17.30 14.40 -3.20
N PHE A 126 -16.85 13.43 -2.40
CA PHE A 126 -16.53 13.69 -1.00
C PHE A 126 -15.47 14.80 -0.94
N HIS A 127 -15.68 15.79 -0.07
CA HIS A 127 -14.79 16.96 -0.01
C HIS A 127 -13.34 16.56 0.28
N THR A 128 -13.16 15.67 1.24
CA THR A 128 -11.93 14.95 1.53
C THR A 128 -12.32 13.59 2.10
N ARG A 129 -11.45 12.59 1.94
CA ARG A 129 -11.63 11.29 2.59
C ARG A 129 -10.67 11.12 3.78
N PHE A 130 -10.05 12.19 4.28
CA PHE A 130 -9.12 12.10 5.39
C PHE A 130 -9.76 11.49 6.65
N SER A 131 -9.07 10.56 7.28
CA SER A 131 -9.60 9.62 8.28
C SER A 131 -10.18 10.27 9.54
N GLU A 132 -9.70 11.46 9.91
CA GLU A 132 -10.15 12.22 11.09
C GLU A 132 -11.36 13.13 10.81
N THR A 133 -11.87 13.14 9.58
CA THR A 133 -12.99 13.99 9.17
C THR A 133 -14.31 13.23 9.11
N LYS A 134 -15.42 13.97 9.23
CA LYS A 134 -16.76 13.42 9.02
C LYS A 134 -16.94 12.89 7.59
N SER A 135 -16.45 13.61 6.58
CA SER A 135 -16.55 13.19 5.17
C SER A 135 -15.73 11.93 4.89
N GLY A 136 -14.57 11.75 5.54
CA GLY A 136 -13.81 10.50 5.48
C GLY A 136 -14.56 9.30 6.03
N ALA A 137 -15.24 9.46 7.17
CA ALA A 137 -16.09 8.40 7.72
C ALA A 137 -17.30 8.07 6.82
N GLU A 138 -17.94 9.08 6.24
CA GLU A 138 -19.04 8.91 5.29
C GLU A 138 -18.58 8.22 3.99
N ALA A 139 -17.38 8.55 3.50
CA ALA A 139 -16.78 7.92 2.33
C ALA A 139 -16.48 6.43 2.57
N ALA A 140 -15.89 6.09 3.72
CA ALA A 140 -15.66 4.69 4.08
C ALA A 140 -16.96 3.90 4.25
N GLN A 141 -17.99 4.51 4.85
CA GLN A 141 -19.32 3.89 4.96
C GLN A 141 -19.95 3.65 3.59
N TRP A 142 -19.83 4.62 2.68
CA TRP A 142 -20.31 4.46 1.31
C TRP A 142 -19.59 3.33 0.57
N LEU A 143 -18.26 3.27 0.69
CA LEU A 143 -17.45 2.22 0.07
C LEU A 143 -17.82 0.83 0.62
N LEU A 144 -17.98 0.69 1.94
CA LEU A 144 -18.50 -0.53 2.56
C LEU A 144 -19.83 -0.96 1.93
N GLY A 145 -20.74 -0.01 1.70
CA GLY A 145 -22.00 -0.27 1.02
C GLY A 145 -21.81 -0.84 -0.39
N GLN A 146 -20.86 -0.31 -1.17
CA GLN A 146 -20.56 -0.86 -2.51
C GLN A 146 -20.01 -2.28 -2.45
N VAL A 147 -19.10 -2.55 -1.49
CA VAL A 147 -18.52 -3.87 -1.27
C VAL A 147 -19.60 -4.87 -0.85
N GLN A 148 -20.46 -4.49 0.10
CA GLN A 148 -21.59 -5.31 0.55
C GLN A 148 -22.57 -5.61 -0.58
N ASP A 149 -22.85 -4.61 -1.43
CA ASP A 149 -23.69 -4.78 -2.62
C ASP A 149 -23.12 -5.83 -3.58
N VAL A 150 -21.82 -5.82 -3.82
CA VAL A 150 -21.12 -6.82 -4.65
C VAL A 150 -21.23 -8.22 -4.02
N VAL A 151 -21.02 -8.34 -2.71
CA VAL A 151 -21.14 -9.61 -1.99
C VAL A 151 -22.57 -10.14 -2.06
N LEU A 152 -23.57 -9.30 -1.76
CA LEU A 152 -24.99 -9.66 -1.78
C LEU A 152 -25.44 -10.13 -3.18
N LYS A 153 -25.09 -9.38 -4.23
CA LYS A 153 -25.45 -9.71 -5.62
C LYS A 153 -24.80 -11.01 -6.10
N SER A 154 -23.66 -11.42 -5.54
CA SER A 154 -23.02 -12.69 -5.89
C SER A 154 -23.83 -13.92 -5.47
N GLY A 155 -24.65 -13.80 -4.41
CA GLY A 155 -25.39 -14.92 -3.82
C GLY A 155 -24.52 -16.03 -3.22
N LYS A 156 -23.19 -15.85 -3.10
CA LYS A 156 -22.27 -16.87 -2.60
C LYS A 156 -22.26 -16.90 -1.07
N LYS A 157 -22.68 -18.03 -0.49
CA LYS A 157 -22.57 -18.28 0.97
C LYS A 157 -21.10 -18.40 1.38
N GLY A 158 -20.72 -17.81 2.51
CA GLY A 158 -19.35 -17.82 3.01
C GLY A 158 -18.47 -16.69 2.45
N VAL A 159 -19.09 -15.67 1.86
CA VAL A 159 -18.46 -14.39 1.54
C VAL A 159 -19.01 -13.33 2.49
N THR A 160 -18.13 -12.55 3.12
CA THR A 160 -18.49 -11.46 4.04
C THR A 160 -17.85 -10.14 3.61
N ALA A 161 -18.43 -9.03 4.05
CA ALA A 161 -17.90 -7.68 3.89
C ALA A 161 -18.24 -6.86 5.14
N GLU A 162 -17.21 -6.52 5.91
CA GLU A 162 -17.35 -5.97 7.26
C GLU A 162 -16.47 -4.72 7.42
N ALA A 163 -16.97 -3.77 8.21
CA ALA A 163 -16.16 -2.68 8.70
C ALA A 163 -15.18 -3.20 9.76
N PHE A 164 -13.95 -2.71 9.72
CA PHE A 164 -12.94 -2.91 10.75
C PHE A 164 -12.75 -1.59 11.51
N PRO A 165 -13.26 -1.49 12.75
CA PRO A 165 -13.22 -0.23 13.50
C PRO A 165 -11.86 0.08 14.10
N HIS A 166 -11.55 1.37 14.15
CA HIS A 166 -10.34 1.90 14.78
C HIS A 166 -10.72 2.77 15.98
N ALA A 167 -9.91 2.72 17.04
CA ALA A 167 -10.26 3.40 18.29
C ALA A 167 -10.07 4.93 18.23
N ARG A 168 -9.17 5.42 17.37
CA ARG A 168 -8.66 6.80 17.42
C ARG A 168 -9.35 7.76 16.43
N TRP A 169 -9.99 7.27 15.38
CA TRP A 169 -10.62 8.08 14.33
C TRP A 169 -11.93 7.45 13.86
N PRO A 170 -12.87 8.24 13.29
CA PRO A 170 -14.22 7.74 12.95
C PRO A 170 -14.27 6.88 11.69
N GLN A 171 -13.26 6.96 10.82
CA GLN A 171 -13.20 6.19 9.58
C GLN A 171 -12.79 4.73 9.82
N ASN A 172 -13.65 3.79 9.40
CA ASN A 172 -13.34 2.36 9.50
C ASN A 172 -12.60 1.88 8.24
N SER A 173 -11.69 0.92 8.39
CA SER A 173 -11.25 0.10 7.25
C SER A 173 -12.37 -0.84 6.81
N VAL A 174 -12.28 -1.42 5.61
CA VAL A 174 -13.21 -2.42 5.11
C VAL A 174 -12.47 -3.71 4.77
N VAL A 175 -13.04 -4.86 5.17
CA VAL A 175 -12.50 -6.18 4.83
C VAL A 175 -13.60 -7.03 4.21
N ALA A 176 -13.41 -7.43 2.95
CA ALA A 176 -14.22 -8.47 2.33
C ALA A 176 -13.46 -9.79 2.33
N ARG A 177 -14.10 -10.87 2.80
CA ARG A 177 -13.49 -12.19 2.91
C ARG A 177 -14.25 -13.23 2.11
N VAL A 178 -13.53 -14.00 1.31
CA VAL A 178 -14.01 -15.21 0.63
C VAL A 178 -13.37 -16.42 1.30
N GLN A 179 -14.15 -17.17 2.09
CA GLN A 179 -13.61 -18.28 2.86
C GLN A 179 -13.19 -19.46 1.95
N GLY A 180 -11.89 -19.79 1.96
CA GLY A 180 -11.33 -20.97 1.30
C GLY A 180 -11.42 -22.23 2.17
N ARG A 181 -10.84 -23.32 1.67
CA ARG A 181 -10.74 -24.61 2.42
C ARG A 181 -9.78 -24.55 3.60
N SER A 182 -8.80 -23.64 3.57
CA SER A 182 -7.84 -23.43 4.65
C SER A 182 -7.92 -22.00 5.18
N ASN A 183 -7.33 -21.76 6.35
CA ASN A 183 -7.26 -20.43 6.95
C ASN A 183 -6.09 -19.57 6.44
N ARG A 184 -5.22 -20.15 5.60
CA ARG A 184 -4.20 -19.40 4.87
C ARG A 184 -4.87 -18.35 4.02
N THR A 185 -4.43 -17.12 4.15
CA THR A 185 -5.09 -15.96 3.56
C THR A 185 -4.17 -15.28 2.56
N VAL A 186 -4.71 -15.01 1.37
CA VAL A 186 -4.10 -14.16 0.34
C VAL A 186 -4.86 -12.83 0.37
N VAL A 187 -4.13 -11.74 0.50
CA VAL A 187 -4.67 -10.39 0.64
C VAL A 187 -4.34 -9.58 -0.60
N VAL A 188 -5.31 -8.81 -1.08
CA VAL A 188 -5.08 -7.63 -1.92
C VAL A 188 -5.66 -6.41 -1.20
N GLY A 189 -4.92 -5.31 -1.20
CA GLY A 189 -5.27 -4.10 -0.45
C GLY A 189 -5.07 -2.82 -1.25
N ALA A 190 -5.78 -1.79 -0.82
CA ALA A 190 -5.73 -0.40 -1.28
C ALA A 190 -6.13 0.48 -0.08
N HIS A 191 -5.81 1.78 -0.06
CA HIS A 191 -6.31 2.65 1.00
C HIS A 191 -7.51 3.48 0.54
N LEU A 192 -8.40 3.80 1.48
CA LEU A 192 -9.69 4.42 1.18
C LEU A 192 -9.75 5.92 1.52
N ASP A 193 -8.74 6.43 2.21
CA ASP A 193 -8.67 7.86 2.52
C ASP A 193 -8.07 8.68 1.37
N SER A 194 -7.93 9.97 1.61
CA SER A 194 -7.21 10.92 0.79
C SER A 194 -6.80 12.09 1.66
N ILE A 195 -5.71 12.76 1.30
CA ILE A 195 -5.28 13.98 1.98
C ILE A 195 -5.16 15.16 1.02
N ASN A 196 -5.23 16.36 1.58
CA ASN A 196 -4.68 17.54 0.95
C ASN A 196 -3.47 18.01 1.78
N GLY A 197 -2.28 17.98 1.19
CA GLY A 197 -1.03 18.28 1.90
C GLY A 197 -0.95 19.72 2.44
N ALA A 198 -1.71 20.66 1.88
CA ALA A 198 -1.77 22.04 2.39
C ALA A 198 -2.65 22.13 3.65
N ASP A 199 -3.82 21.48 3.63
CA ASP A 199 -4.77 21.40 4.74
C ASP A 199 -5.47 20.04 4.78
N ARG A 200 -4.99 19.15 5.64
CA ARG A 200 -5.53 17.79 5.80
C ARG A 200 -6.97 17.73 6.31
N ILE A 201 -7.45 18.77 7.01
CA ILE A 201 -8.77 18.76 7.65
C ILE A 201 -9.82 19.42 6.74
N ASN A 202 -9.50 20.57 6.16
CA ASN A 202 -10.46 21.35 5.38
C ASN A 202 -10.11 21.46 3.88
N GLY A 203 -8.94 21.02 3.47
CA GLY A 203 -8.52 21.04 2.07
C GLY A 203 -9.35 20.07 1.23
N ARG A 204 -9.67 20.48 0.00
CA ARG A 204 -10.31 19.59 -0.97
C ARG A 204 -9.32 18.51 -1.40
N ALA A 205 -9.68 17.24 -1.26
CA ALA A 205 -8.88 16.09 -1.64
C ALA A 205 -9.73 15.08 -2.40
N PRO A 206 -9.93 15.26 -3.72
CA PRO A 206 -10.73 14.33 -4.51
C PRO A 206 -10.09 12.94 -4.56
N GLY A 207 -8.76 12.82 -4.44
CA GLY A 207 -8.03 11.57 -4.27
C GLY A 207 -8.43 10.53 -5.33
N VAL A 208 -8.36 10.92 -6.59
CA VAL A 208 -8.85 10.08 -7.70
C VAL A 208 -7.85 8.99 -8.00
N ASP A 209 -6.59 9.35 -8.23
CA ASP A 209 -5.54 8.39 -8.42
C ASP A 209 -5.08 7.83 -7.07
N ASP A 210 -5.01 8.69 -6.05
CA ASP A 210 -4.48 8.40 -4.71
C ASP A 210 -5.57 8.45 -3.62
N ASP A 211 -6.09 7.31 -3.16
CA ASP A 211 -6.05 5.99 -3.81
C ASP A 211 -7.46 5.53 -4.21
N GLY A 212 -8.23 6.45 -4.78
CA GLY A 212 -9.49 6.11 -5.40
C GLY A 212 -9.31 5.06 -6.51
N SER A 213 -8.22 5.13 -7.26
CA SER A 213 -7.94 4.24 -8.38
C SER A 213 -7.75 2.80 -7.92
N GLY A 214 -6.88 2.54 -6.94
CA GLY A 214 -6.64 1.22 -6.36
C GLY A 214 -7.88 0.70 -5.65
N SER A 215 -8.50 1.54 -4.80
CA SER A 215 -9.72 1.19 -4.06
C SER A 215 -10.85 0.70 -4.97
N LEU A 216 -11.16 1.44 -6.03
CA LEU A 216 -12.28 1.10 -6.92
C LEU A 216 -11.89 0.02 -7.94
N LEU A 217 -10.61 -0.14 -8.26
CA LEU A 217 -10.10 -1.26 -9.04
C LEU A 217 -10.28 -2.59 -8.29
N ILE A 218 -9.86 -2.68 -7.04
CA ILE A 218 -9.96 -3.95 -6.29
C ILE A 218 -11.42 -4.31 -5.98
N LEU A 219 -12.32 -3.31 -5.89
CA LEU A 219 -13.77 -3.53 -5.85
C LEU A 219 -14.30 -4.15 -7.15
N GLU A 220 -13.86 -3.66 -8.30
CA GLU A 220 -14.25 -4.23 -9.61
C GLU A 220 -13.67 -5.64 -9.79
N ALA A 221 -12.43 -5.88 -9.35
CA ALA A 221 -11.84 -7.21 -9.34
C ALA A 221 -12.63 -8.19 -8.46
N LEU A 222 -13.04 -7.76 -7.25
CA LEU A 222 -13.93 -8.54 -6.39
C LEU A 222 -15.25 -8.88 -7.10
N ARG A 223 -15.89 -7.89 -7.76
CA ARG A 223 -17.14 -8.09 -8.51
C ARG A 223 -16.96 -9.11 -9.63
N VAL A 224 -15.86 -9.03 -10.39
CA VAL A 224 -15.58 -9.96 -11.49
C VAL A 224 -15.38 -11.38 -10.98
N LEU A 225 -14.58 -11.55 -9.92
CA LEU A 225 -14.31 -12.84 -9.30
C LEU A 225 -15.56 -13.47 -8.69
N LEU A 226 -16.37 -12.69 -7.95
CA LEU A 226 -17.60 -13.20 -7.36
C LEU A 226 -18.69 -13.49 -8.39
N ASN A 227 -18.62 -12.95 -9.61
CA ASN A 227 -19.48 -13.36 -10.72
C ASN A 227 -18.95 -14.57 -11.49
N ASP A 228 -17.73 -15.03 -11.21
CA ASP A 228 -17.24 -16.27 -11.80
C ASP A 228 -17.87 -17.49 -11.11
N LYS A 229 -18.35 -18.42 -11.93
CA LYS A 229 -18.95 -19.65 -11.42
C LYS A 229 -17.91 -20.54 -10.74
N ASP A 230 -16.65 -20.48 -11.16
CA ASP A 230 -15.59 -21.36 -10.65
C ASP A 230 -14.88 -20.78 -9.43
N PHE A 231 -15.02 -19.49 -9.18
CA PHE A 231 -14.45 -18.81 -8.01
C PHE A 231 -15.43 -18.76 -6.85
N GLY A 232 -14.94 -18.92 -5.62
CA GLY A 232 -15.74 -18.72 -4.41
C GLY A 232 -15.53 -19.77 -3.33
N PRO A 233 -16.34 -19.69 -2.25
CA PRO A 233 -16.18 -20.55 -1.10
C PRO A 233 -16.26 -22.04 -1.44
N SER A 234 -15.53 -22.88 -0.69
CA SER A 234 -15.34 -24.33 -0.92
C SER A 234 -14.60 -24.75 -2.19
N LYS A 235 -14.44 -23.87 -3.19
CA LYS A 235 -13.65 -24.12 -4.41
C LYS A 235 -12.20 -23.69 -4.23
N LEU A 236 -12.01 -22.55 -3.58
CA LEU A 236 -10.69 -22.02 -3.25
C LEU A 236 -10.00 -22.88 -2.18
N GLN A 237 -8.69 -23.05 -2.33
CA GLN A 237 -7.86 -23.71 -1.35
C GLN A 237 -7.48 -22.75 -0.20
N ASN A 238 -7.13 -21.52 -0.54
CA ASN A 238 -6.77 -20.46 0.40
C ASN A 238 -7.90 -19.45 0.49
N SER A 239 -8.09 -18.88 1.68
CA SER A 239 -9.00 -17.75 1.85
C SER A 239 -8.46 -16.53 1.12
N ILE A 240 -9.36 -15.72 0.60
CA ILE A 240 -9.03 -14.46 -0.05
C ILE A 240 -9.60 -13.32 0.78
N GLU A 241 -8.84 -12.27 0.98
CA GLU A 241 -9.32 -11.02 1.55
C GLU A 241 -9.00 -9.83 0.64
N PHE A 242 -9.97 -8.94 0.51
CA PHE A 242 -9.83 -7.62 -0.08
C PHE A 242 -9.91 -6.60 1.04
N HIS A 243 -8.90 -5.76 1.17
CA HIS A 243 -8.79 -4.77 2.23
C HIS A 243 -8.86 -3.36 1.65
N TRP A 244 -9.57 -2.49 2.34
CA TRP A 244 -9.54 -1.05 2.10
C TRP A 244 -9.14 -0.36 3.41
N TYR A 245 -7.93 0.17 3.46
CA TYR A 245 -7.31 0.66 4.69
C TYR A 245 -7.69 2.11 4.99
N ALA A 246 -8.17 2.39 6.19
CA ALA A 246 -8.34 3.75 6.67
C ALA A 246 -7.00 4.34 7.14
N ALA A 247 -6.87 5.67 7.07
CA ALA A 247 -5.76 6.40 7.68
C ALA A 247 -4.36 5.99 7.19
N GLU A 248 -4.21 5.64 5.91
CA GLU A 248 -2.89 5.46 5.26
C GLU A 248 -2.14 6.79 5.32
N GLU A 249 -2.81 7.87 4.92
CA GLU A 249 -2.30 9.24 4.86
C GLU A 249 -2.05 9.85 6.25
N GLY A 250 -2.54 9.17 7.28
CA GLY A 250 -2.24 9.45 8.68
C GLY A 250 -1.00 8.73 9.21
N GLY A 251 -0.27 8.03 8.34
CA GLY A 251 0.92 7.24 8.67
C GLY A 251 0.63 5.73 8.82
N LEU A 252 -0.07 5.14 7.86
CA LEU A 252 -0.39 3.71 7.75
C LEU A 252 -1.20 3.15 8.93
N ARG A 253 -1.98 4.00 9.61
CA ARG A 253 -2.52 3.66 10.95
C ARG A 253 -3.56 2.53 10.87
N GLY A 254 -4.40 2.48 9.83
CA GLY A 254 -5.41 1.44 9.70
C GLY A 254 -4.83 0.06 9.35
N SER A 255 -3.92 0.00 8.38
CA SER A 255 -3.24 -1.27 8.04
C SER A 255 -2.37 -1.77 9.20
N GLN A 256 -1.72 -0.87 9.95
CA GLN A 256 -1.00 -1.23 11.17
C GLN A 256 -1.90 -1.91 12.20
N ASP A 257 -3.08 -1.35 12.48
CA ASP A 257 -4.04 -1.94 13.42
C ASP A 257 -4.46 -3.35 12.98
N ILE A 258 -4.77 -3.53 11.69
CA ILE A 258 -5.18 -4.83 11.14
C ILE A 258 -4.06 -5.86 11.23
N PHE A 259 -2.88 -5.56 10.70
CA PHE A 259 -1.79 -6.54 10.63
C PHE A 259 -1.18 -6.84 11.99
N THR A 260 -1.16 -5.87 12.90
CA THR A 260 -0.78 -6.10 14.31
C THR A 260 -1.74 -7.06 14.98
N GLN A 261 -3.06 -6.87 14.83
CA GLN A 261 -4.06 -7.78 15.37
C GLN A 261 -3.99 -9.16 14.72
N TYR A 262 -3.68 -9.23 13.42
CA TYR A 262 -3.51 -10.50 12.72
C TYR A 262 -2.30 -11.27 13.25
N ALA A 263 -1.17 -10.59 13.45
CA ALA A 263 0.04 -11.19 14.02
C ALA A 263 -0.21 -11.68 15.45
N ALA A 264 -0.86 -10.86 16.29
CA ALA A 264 -1.22 -11.23 17.66
C ALA A 264 -2.18 -12.43 17.73
N ALA A 265 -3.11 -12.53 16.77
CA ALA A 265 -4.04 -13.65 16.64
C ALA A 265 -3.43 -14.88 15.95
N GLY A 266 -2.15 -14.85 15.56
CA GLY A 266 -1.48 -15.96 14.88
C GLY A 266 -2.06 -16.29 13.50
N ARG A 267 -2.60 -15.29 12.79
CA ARG A 267 -3.15 -15.46 11.44
C ARG A 267 -2.06 -15.90 10.45
N ASP A 268 -2.45 -16.72 9.48
CA ASP A 268 -1.59 -17.15 8.37
C ASP A 268 -1.88 -16.28 7.13
N VAL A 269 -1.22 -15.12 7.03
CA VAL A 269 -1.22 -14.31 5.80
C VAL A 269 -0.02 -14.73 4.96
N TRP A 270 -0.30 -15.31 3.81
CA TRP A 270 0.72 -15.91 2.95
C TRP A 270 1.27 -14.94 1.90
N ALA A 271 0.43 -14.01 1.45
CA ALA A 271 0.81 -12.95 0.53
C ALA A 271 -0.14 -11.77 0.70
N MET A 272 0.41 -10.56 0.65
CA MET A 272 -0.33 -9.31 0.57
C MET A 272 0.17 -8.53 -0.65
N LEU A 273 -0.74 -8.10 -1.51
CA LEU A 273 -0.45 -7.24 -2.65
C LEU A 273 -1.12 -5.89 -2.44
N GLN A 274 -0.32 -4.82 -2.37
CA GLN A 274 -0.83 -3.45 -2.34
C GLN A 274 -1.08 -2.95 -3.76
N GLN A 275 -2.20 -2.26 -3.94
CA GLN A 275 -2.57 -1.47 -5.12
C GLN A 275 -2.86 -0.06 -4.64
N ASP A 276 -1.91 0.83 -4.84
CA ASP A 276 -1.97 2.22 -4.41
C ASP A 276 -1.42 3.06 -5.56
N MET A 277 -2.28 3.89 -6.13
CA MET A 277 -2.11 4.58 -7.41
C MET A 277 -1.89 3.61 -8.57
N VAL A 278 -2.91 3.45 -9.40
CA VAL A 278 -2.92 2.51 -10.53
C VAL A 278 -3.33 3.18 -11.84
N GLY A 279 -3.28 4.51 -11.87
CA GLY A 279 -4.04 5.32 -12.82
C GLY A 279 -3.25 6.21 -13.74
N TYR A 280 -1.99 6.56 -13.45
CA TYR A 280 -1.30 7.63 -14.15
C TYR A 280 -0.03 7.16 -14.89
N THR A 281 -0.06 7.31 -16.21
CA THR A 281 1.06 6.98 -17.11
C THR A 281 1.72 8.20 -17.73
N LYS A 282 1.07 9.37 -17.65
CA LYS A 282 1.40 10.54 -18.48
C LYS A 282 2.84 11.02 -18.30
N ALA A 283 3.35 11.13 -17.08
CA ALA A 283 4.73 11.59 -16.88
C ALA A 283 5.77 10.58 -17.40
N THR A 284 5.48 9.28 -17.30
CA THR A 284 6.34 8.22 -17.86
C THR A 284 6.42 8.36 -19.38
N LEU A 285 5.27 8.55 -20.03
CA LEU A 285 5.18 8.70 -21.49
C LEU A 285 5.80 10.01 -21.98
N ASP A 286 5.57 11.13 -21.28
CA ASP A 286 6.17 12.44 -21.58
C ASP A 286 7.70 12.40 -21.44
N ALA A 287 8.24 11.55 -20.56
CA ALA A 287 9.68 11.27 -20.43
C ALA A 287 10.24 10.34 -21.53
N GLY A 288 9.42 9.93 -22.51
CA GLY A 288 9.81 9.04 -23.61
C GLY A 288 10.09 7.60 -23.17
N LYS A 289 9.58 7.19 -22.01
CA LYS A 289 9.68 5.81 -21.50
C LYS A 289 8.46 5.00 -21.94
N PRO A 290 8.60 3.68 -22.14
CA PRO A 290 7.44 2.83 -22.37
C PRO A 290 6.59 2.76 -21.09
N GLU A 291 5.29 2.55 -21.27
CA GLU A 291 4.39 2.21 -20.18
C GLU A 291 4.88 0.95 -19.45
N SER A 292 4.88 1.00 -18.12
CA SER A 292 5.31 -0.11 -17.28
C SER A 292 4.82 0.06 -15.85
N PHE A 293 4.50 -1.03 -15.18
CA PHE A 293 4.31 -1.02 -13.74
C PHE A 293 5.59 -0.67 -12.98
N GLY A 294 5.46 -0.01 -11.84
CA GLY A 294 6.52 0.10 -10.83
C GLY A 294 6.46 -1.02 -9.82
N LEU A 295 7.34 -2.02 -9.92
CA LEU A 295 7.50 -3.01 -8.85
C LEU A 295 8.39 -2.43 -7.74
N ILE A 296 7.82 -2.14 -6.58
CA ILE A 296 8.57 -1.62 -5.43
C ILE A 296 9.39 -2.73 -4.80
N THR A 297 10.69 -2.47 -4.56
CA THR A 297 11.67 -3.48 -4.15
C THR A 297 12.21 -3.30 -2.74
N ASP A 298 12.01 -2.13 -2.13
CA ASP A 298 12.25 -1.88 -0.71
C ASP A 298 11.00 -2.18 0.11
N PHE A 299 11.18 -2.53 1.40
CA PHE A 299 10.10 -2.86 2.36
C PHE A 299 9.09 -3.93 1.90
N THR A 300 9.49 -4.79 0.96
CA THR A 300 8.70 -5.86 0.36
C THR A 300 9.40 -7.22 0.51
N ASP A 301 8.65 -8.32 0.30
CA ASP A 301 9.20 -9.67 0.30
C ASP A 301 9.77 -10.04 -1.10
N PRO A 302 11.07 -10.37 -1.20
CA PRO A 302 11.69 -10.68 -2.49
C PRO A 302 11.09 -11.89 -3.21
N ALA A 303 10.64 -12.92 -2.48
CA ALA A 303 10.07 -14.12 -3.09
C ALA A 303 8.68 -13.85 -3.67
N LEU A 304 7.89 -13.00 -3.00
CA LEU A 304 6.61 -12.53 -3.48
C LEU A 304 6.79 -11.60 -4.68
N ASN A 305 7.76 -10.68 -4.64
CA ASN A 305 8.11 -9.86 -5.81
C ASN A 305 8.46 -10.74 -7.01
N GLU A 306 9.29 -11.77 -6.84
CA GLU A 306 9.61 -12.71 -7.93
C GLU A 306 8.35 -13.41 -8.48
N TYR A 307 7.41 -13.79 -7.61
CA TYR A 307 6.11 -14.32 -8.03
C TYR A 307 5.29 -13.30 -8.82
N ILE A 308 5.20 -12.06 -8.34
CA ILE A 308 4.48 -10.97 -9.02
C ILE A 308 5.06 -10.70 -10.41
N THR A 309 6.38 -10.73 -10.59
CA THR A 309 6.98 -10.58 -11.95
C THR A 309 6.50 -11.66 -12.93
N ARG A 310 6.24 -12.89 -12.44
CA ARG A 310 5.66 -13.95 -13.27
C ARG A 310 4.19 -13.65 -13.58
N VAL A 311 3.42 -13.17 -12.60
CA VAL A 311 2.01 -12.81 -12.79
C VAL A 311 1.89 -11.72 -13.87
N ILE A 312 2.70 -10.67 -13.78
CA ILE A 312 2.79 -9.59 -14.78
C ILE A 312 3.03 -10.18 -16.17
N LYS A 313 4.11 -10.97 -16.33
CA LYS A 313 4.48 -11.56 -17.63
C LYS A 313 3.41 -12.48 -18.23
N GLU A 314 2.60 -13.14 -17.41
CA GLU A 314 1.58 -14.08 -17.90
C GLU A 314 0.25 -13.38 -18.23
N TYR A 315 -0.13 -12.39 -17.44
CA TYR A 315 -1.51 -11.90 -17.36
C TYR A 315 -1.70 -10.47 -17.81
N THR A 316 -0.64 -9.72 -18.09
CA THR A 316 -0.71 -8.32 -18.50
C THR A 316 0.01 -8.12 -19.83
N ASP A 317 -0.33 -7.04 -20.53
CA ASP A 317 0.28 -6.70 -21.83
C ASP A 317 1.49 -5.77 -21.69
N ILE A 318 1.67 -5.15 -20.52
CA ILE A 318 2.78 -4.24 -20.23
C ILE A 318 3.82 -4.92 -19.34
N THR A 319 5.02 -4.34 -19.30
CA THR A 319 6.12 -4.85 -18.48
C THR A 319 6.16 -4.19 -17.10
N TYR A 320 7.15 -4.55 -16.29
CA TYR A 320 7.46 -3.87 -15.04
C TYR A 320 8.89 -3.34 -15.07
N ILE A 321 9.13 -2.32 -14.26
CA ILE A 321 10.45 -1.88 -13.87
C ILE A 321 10.59 -2.01 -12.35
N ASN A 322 11.81 -2.26 -11.88
CA ASN A 322 12.07 -2.15 -10.45
C ASN A 322 12.12 -0.67 -10.06
N SER A 323 11.46 -0.34 -8.97
CA SER A 323 11.46 0.99 -8.39
C SER A 323 11.61 0.88 -6.87
N THR A 324 11.84 2.02 -6.21
CA THR A 324 11.93 2.12 -4.76
C THR A 324 11.23 3.38 -4.29
N CYS A 325 10.59 3.32 -3.13
CA CYS A 325 10.03 4.50 -2.48
C CYS A 325 11.05 5.22 -1.58
N GLY A 326 12.01 4.48 -1.02
CA GLY A 326 12.98 4.95 -0.03
C GLY A 326 12.50 4.84 1.42
N TYR A 327 11.25 4.45 1.66
CA TYR A 327 10.63 4.21 2.96
C TYR A 327 9.45 3.23 2.81
N ALA A 328 8.86 2.78 3.91
CA ALA A 328 7.62 2.00 3.90
C ALA A 328 6.45 2.90 3.45
N CYS A 329 6.28 3.01 2.13
CA CYS A 329 5.53 4.10 1.50
C CYS A 329 4.03 3.93 1.43
N SER A 330 3.53 2.74 1.73
CA SER A 330 2.10 2.42 1.70
C SER A 330 1.86 1.17 2.57
N ASP A 331 0.62 0.67 2.63
CA ASP A 331 0.17 -0.33 3.61
C ASP A 331 0.91 -1.69 3.55
N HIS A 332 1.60 -2.01 2.45
CA HIS A 332 2.50 -3.16 2.37
C HIS A 332 3.58 -3.13 3.47
N GLY A 333 4.01 -1.93 3.88
CA GLY A 333 4.95 -1.74 4.98
C GLY A 333 4.41 -2.21 6.33
N SER A 334 3.10 -2.03 6.58
CA SER A 334 2.45 -2.54 7.79
C SER A 334 2.46 -4.06 7.82
N ALA A 335 2.16 -4.70 6.69
CA ALA A 335 2.19 -6.16 6.57
C ALA A 335 3.61 -6.73 6.80
N THR A 336 4.63 -6.16 6.16
CA THR A 336 6.03 -6.61 6.35
C THR A 336 6.52 -6.35 7.78
N ARG A 337 6.19 -5.21 8.38
CA ARG A 337 6.51 -4.89 9.79
C ARG A 337 5.83 -5.86 10.77
N SER A 338 4.65 -6.38 10.43
CA SER A 338 3.95 -7.41 11.21
C SER A 338 4.38 -8.86 10.86
N GLY A 339 5.43 -9.02 10.05
CA GLY A 339 6.03 -10.32 9.75
C GLY A 339 5.33 -11.10 8.63
N PHE A 340 4.51 -10.45 7.82
CA PHE A 340 3.81 -11.06 6.68
C PHE A 340 4.47 -10.68 5.35
N PRO A 341 4.59 -11.60 4.38
CA PRO A 341 5.09 -11.28 3.05
C PRO A 341 4.17 -10.30 2.33
N ALA A 342 4.71 -9.19 1.82
CA ALA A 342 3.96 -8.20 1.05
C ALA A 342 4.74 -7.71 -0.18
N SER A 343 4.01 -7.35 -1.22
CA SER A 343 4.51 -6.77 -2.46
C SER A 343 3.66 -5.56 -2.83
N PHE A 344 4.25 -4.64 -3.58
CA PHE A 344 3.58 -3.42 -4.01
C PHE A 344 3.89 -3.16 -5.49
N VAL A 345 2.82 -3.09 -6.27
CA VAL A 345 2.87 -2.74 -7.69
C VAL A 345 2.20 -1.38 -7.86
N PHE A 346 3.03 -0.38 -8.14
CA PHE A 346 2.70 1.00 -8.39
C PHE A 346 2.44 1.25 -9.88
N GLU A 347 1.80 2.36 -10.23
CA GLU A 347 1.51 2.76 -11.61
C GLU A 347 2.76 2.94 -12.50
N SER A 348 3.90 3.33 -11.94
CA SER A 348 5.08 3.70 -12.74
C SER A 348 6.39 3.69 -11.96
N ALA A 349 7.50 4.16 -12.54
CA ALA A 349 8.68 4.48 -11.73
C ALA A 349 8.30 5.56 -10.71
N PHE A 350 8.80 5.48 -9.49
CA PHE A 350 8.41 6.42 -8.43
C PHE A 350 8.73 7.90 -8.78
N GLU A 351 9.73 8.13 -9.64
CA GLU A 351 10.07 9.46 -10.17
C GLU A 351 9.06 10.03 -11.18
N TYR A 352 8.22 9.18 -11.79
CA TYR A 352 7.18 9.57 -12.77
C TYR A 352 5.76 9.44 -12.22
N ARG A 353 5.61 9.28 -10.90
CA ARG A 353 4.31 9.26 -10.23
C ARG A 353 3.48 10.48 -10.57
N ASN A 354 2.16 10.34 -10.45
CA ASN A 354 1.24 11.45 -10.60
C ASN A 354 1.66 12.69 -9.77
N PRO A 355 1.95 13.84 -10.40
CA PRO A 355 2.41 15.04 -9.70
C PRO A 355 1.28 15.79 -8.98
N TYR A 356 0.02 15.35 -9.14
CA TYR A 356 -1.17 15.99 -8.57
C TYR A 356 -1.63 15.37 -7.25
N ILE A 357 -1.02 14.26 -6.81
CA ILE A 357 -1.35 13.58 -5.55
C ILE A 357 -1.32 14.53 -4.35
N HIS A 358 -2.14 14.22 -3.34
CA HIS A 358 -2.32 15.04 -2.14
C HIS A 358 -2.74 16.50 -2.41
N THR A 359 -3.37 16.78 -3.54
CA THR A 359 -3.89 18.11 -3.89
C THR A 359 -5.35 18.06 -4.34
N ALA A 360 -5.95 19.25 -4.52
CA ALA A 360 -7.28 19.36 -5.09
C ALA A 360 -7.34 19.01 -6.59
N ASN A 361 -6.18 18.83 -7.25
CA ASN A 361 -6.07 18.56 -8.68
C ASN A 361 -5.89 17.07 -9.00
N ASP A 362 -5.76 16.20 -7.99
CA ASP A 362 -5.84 14.75 -8.23
C ASP A 362 -7.27 14.39 -8.65
N THR A 363 -7.51 14.38 -9.96
CA THR A 363 -8.83 14.37 -10.59
C THR A 363 -8.90 13.42 -11.77
N MET A 364 -10.12 13.09 -12.20
CA MET A 364 -10.42 12.12 -13.27
C MET A 364 -9.74 12.43 -14.62
N GLU A 365 -9.33 13.67 -14.89
CA GLU A 365 -8.74 14.06 -16.17
C GLU A 365 -7.31 13.52 -16.37
N HIS A 366 -6.65 13.08 -15.28
CA HIS A 366 -5.30 12.54 -15.31
C HIS A 366 -5.24 11.02 -15.44
N MET A 367 -6.40 10.34 -15.34
CA MET A 367 -6.48 8.90 -15.35
C MET A 367 -6.26 8.32 -16.75
N ASP A 368 -5.48 7.23 -16.82
CA ASP A 368 -5.32 6.32 -17.94
C ASP A 368 -6.17 5.05 -17.70
N PRO A 369 -7.35 4.94 -18.33
CA PRO A 369 -8.24 3.80 -18.16
C PRO A 369 -7.63 2.44 -18.50
N ASP A 370 -6.77 2.40 -19.53
CA ASP A 370 -6.20 1.14 -20.01
C ASP A 370 -5.15 0.64 -19.02
N HIS A 371 -4.38 1.56 -18.42
CA HIS A 371 -3.43 1.25 -17.37
C HIS A 371 -4.10 0.67 -16.11
N VAL A 372 -5.21 1.25 -15.66
CA VAL A 372 -6.02 0.71 -14.55
C VAL A 372 -6.47 -0.72 -14.84
N ILE A 373 -6.83 -1.02 -16.10
CA ILE A 373 -7.24 -2.37 -16.50
C ILE A 373 -6.06 -3.35 -16.47
N GLN A 374 -4.84 -2.93 -16.80
CA GLN A 374 -3.63 -3.77 -16.66
C GLN A 374 -3.41 -4.18 -15.19
N HIS A 375 -3.55 -3.24 -14.24
CA HIS A 375 -3.54 -3.56 -12.81
C HIS A 375 -4.68 -4.51 -12.41
N GLY A 376 -5.88 -4.35 -12.98
CA GLY A 376 -6.98 -5.27 -12.76
C GLY A 376 -6.67 -6.70 -13.20
N GLN A 377 -6.03 -6.86 -14.36
CA GLN A 377 -5.62 -8.18 -14.87
C GLN A 377 -4.56 -8.82 -13.96
N LEU A 378 -3.59 -8.04 -13.48
CA LEU A 378 -2.62 -8.45 -12.45
C LEU A 378 -3.34 -8.98 -11.21
N VAL A 379 -4.26 -8.20 -10.62
CA VAL A 379 -5.00 -8.56 -9.41
C VAL A 379 -5.80 -9.85 -9.61
N LEU A 380 -6.48 -10.01 -10.76
CA LEU A 380 -7.19 -11.24 -11.09
C LEU A 380 -6.25 -12.44 -11.17
N GLY A 381 -5.10 -12.31 -11.83
CA GLY A 381 -4.09 -13.37 -11.93
C GLY A 381 -3.54 -13.78 -10.57
N TYR A 382 -3.13 -12.79 -9.77
CA TYR A 382 -2.61 -12.96 -8.41
C TYR A 382 -3.60 -13.70 -7.50
N ILE A 383 -4.84 -13.21 -7.39
CA ILE A 383 -5.86 -13.78 -6.52
C ILE A 383 -6.27 -15.18 -6.97
N TYR A 384 -6.47 -15.40 -8.27
CA TYR A 384 -6.95 -16.68 -8.76
C TYR A 384 -5.88 -17.77 -8.60
N GLU A 385 -4.64 -17.50 -9.01
CA GLU A 385 -3.56 -18.49 -8.92
C GLU A 385 -3.24 -18.86 -7.47
N LEU A 386 -3.07 -17.87 -6.57
CA LEU A 386 -2.80 -18.17 -5.17
C LEU A 386 -4.03 -18.74 -4.46
N GLY A 387 -5.25 -18.28 -4.79
CA GLY A 387 -6.49 -18.79 -4.19
C GLY A 387 -6.71 -20.28 -4.39
N PHE A 388 -6.33 -20.82 -5.55
CA PHE A 388 -6.45 -22.25 -5.85
C PHE A 388 -5.19 -23.08 -5.56
N SER A 389 -4.07 -22.44 -5.21
CA SER A 389 -2.80 -23.12 -4.97
C SER A 389 -2.83 -24.01 -3.73
N LYS A 390 -2.35 -25.24 -3.87
CA LYS A 390 -2.22 -26.22 -2.79
C LYS A 390 -0.88 -26.07 -2.07
N HIS A 391 -0.84 -26.64 -0.87
CA HIS A 391 0.33 -26.66 0.01
C HIS A 391 1.54 -27.42 -0.59
N ASP A 392 1.32 -28.25 -1.61
CA ASP A 392 2.35 -29.13 -2.16
C ASP A 392 3.06 -28.46 -3.35
N LEU A 393 4.12 -27.70 -3.04
CA LEU A 393 5.15 -27.27 -3.99
C LEU A 393 6.50 -27.88 -3.65
#